data_AF-A0A916B6J1-F1
#
_entry.id   AF-A0A916B6J1-F1
#
_cell.length_a   1.000
_cell.length_b   1.000
_cell.length_c   1.000
_cell.angle_alpha   90.00
_cell.angle_beta   90.00
_cell.angle_gamma   90.00
#
_symmetry.space_group_name_H-M   'P 1'
#
loop_
_entity.id
_entity.type
_entity.pdbx_description
1 polymer ?
#
loop_
_entity_poly.entity_id
_entity_poly.type
_entity_poly.pdbx_seq_one_letter_code
_entity_poly.pdbx_strand_id
1 'polypeptide(L)'
;MCNGSVRSALGLLLVLLVLPMAWEVRALELEVRVRGLTGKREQNVLALLKIYREREDEGLSVPRIAVLHRRAPDQIRKALAPFGLYRVRVEGTLSRPTSGNGAWVADYRVAPGEPVKVGAIDYLVTGPGKDNFFPKVFPMEKGEVFLHSEYNKAKDKVRDLVTRQGYSDYKLVRNRVRIDLRAYQAIIEFHLDTGHRYYLGDVRFIQDLLHDYYLRRFVGFELGEPYDPEKLLTLQGRLIGMGYYKKVKIVPRKDLAGEKRIVPIEVIATPNKANKYRVGLGYATDVGSRTTLEWRRRYLTRRGATSSSWRPVFRNRFRY
;
A
#
# COMPACT_ATOMS: atom_id res chain seq x y z
N MET A 1 -21.22 77.47 55.56
CA MET A 1 -19.86 77.00 55.90
C MET A 1 -20.00 75.66 56.61
N CYS A 2 -19.19 74.66 56.21
CA CYS A 2 -18.98 73.35 56.85
C CYS A 2 -20.17 72.37 56.86
N ASN A 3 -20.02 71.06 56.68
CA ASN A 3 -18.99 70.23 56.04
C ASN A 3 -19.66 68.85 55.94
N GLY A 4 -19.71 68.24 54.76
CA GLY A 4 -20.24 66.89 54.56
C GLY A 4 -19.29 65.85 55.15
N SER A 5 -19.80 64.96 55.99
CA SER A 5 -19.04 63.81 56.50
C SER A 5 -19.34 62.57 55.66
N VAL A 6 -18.29 62.12 54.97
CA VAL A 6 -18.20 60.85 54.22
C VAL A 6 -18.03 59.73 55.25
N ARG A 7 -18.83 58.67 55.16
CA ARG A 7 -18.61 57.41 55.91
C ARG A 7 -18.12 56.33 54.96
N SER A 8 -17.06 55.68 55.44
CA SER A 8 -16.06 54.89 54.73
C SER A 8 -16.54 53.52 54.29
N ALA A 9 -15.98 53.07 53.16
CA ALA A 9 -16.13 51.75 52.57
C ALA A 9 -15.40 50.66 53.37
N LEU A 10 -16.04 49.50 53.51
CA LEU A 10 -15.39 48.22 53.82
C LEU A 10 -15.99 47.16 52.88
N GLY A 11 -15.39 46.99 51.71
CA GLY A 11 -15.73 45.92 50.77
C GLY A 11 -14.88 44.68 51.08
N LEU A 12 -15.50 43.66 51.65
CA LEU A 12 -14.88 42.38 51.96
C LEU A 12 -14.84 41.53 50.66
N LEU A 13 -13.65 41.39 50.07
CA LEU A 13 -13.42 40.63 48.84
C LEU A 13 -13.37 39.13 49.17
N LEU A 14 -14.49 38.41 48.97
CA LEU A 14 -14.55 36.95 49.13
C LEU A 14 -14.08 36.28 47.84
N VAL A 15 -12.80 35.92 47.76
CA VAL A 15 -12.25 35.11 46.66
C VAL A 15 -12.72 33.67 46.83
N LEU A 16 -13.75 33.28 46.09
CA LEU A 16 -14.27 31.92 46.06
C LEU A 16 -13.31 31.07 45.20
N LEU A 17 -12.41 30.36 45.88
CA LEU A 17 -11.42 29.47 45.27
C LEU A 17 -12.14 28.21 44.76
N VAL A 18 -12.57 28.23 43.50
CA VAL A 18 -13.12 27.05 42.81
C VAL A 18 -11.95 26.09 42.55
N LEU A 19 -11.68 25.20 43.50
CA LEU A 19 -10.82 24.04 43.27
C LEU A 19 -11.47 23.19 42.17
N PRO A 20 -10.81 22.98 41.02
CA PRO A 20 -11.30 22.01 40.06
C PRO A 20 -11.21 20.64 40.73
N MET A 21 -12.35 20.03 41.04
CA MET A 21 -12.39 18.59 41.28
C MET A 21 -11.94 17.93 39.97
N ALA A 22 -10.65 17.58 39.90
CA ALA A 22 -10.16 16.66 38.91
C ALA A 22 -10.82 15.31 39.19
N TRP A 23 -12.00 15.08 38.60
CA TRP A 23 -12.49 13.73 38.45
C TRP A 23 -11.48 13.00 37.55
N GLU A 24 -10.68 12.13 38.15
CA GLU A 24 -9.95 11.11 37.40
C GLU A 24 -11.01 10.25 36.69
N VAL A 25 -11.37 10.63 35.46
CA VAL A 25 -12.08 9.73 34.55
C VAL A 25 -11.08 8.64 34.20
N ARG A 26 -11.10 7.57 34.98
CA ARG A 26 -10.21 6.42 34.74
C ARG A 26 -10.66 5.76 33.44
N ALA A 27 -9.76 5.76 32.47
CA ALA A 27 -9.95 5.04 31.23
C ALA A 27 -10.19 3.57 31.54
N LEU A 28 -11.19 2.98 30.90
CA LEU A 28 -11.48 1.56 31.06
C LEU A 28 -10.38 0.76 30.38
N GLU A 29 -9.64 -0.02 31.16
CA GLU A 29 -8.56 -0.87 30.62
C GLU A 29 -9.08 -2.21 30.10
N LEU A 30 -8.56 -2.63 28.94
CA LEU A 30 -8.86 -3.91 28.32
C LEU A 30 -7.57 -4.63 27.91
N GLU A 31 -7.33 -5.79 28.51
CA GLU A 31 -6.31 -6.73 28.09
C GLU A 31 -6.90 -7.77 27.13
N VAL A 32 -6.21 -8.01 26.02
CA VAL A 32 -6.65 -8.98 25.00
C VAL A 32 -5.55 -10.02 24.79
N ARG A 33 -5.88 -11.28 25.06
CA ARG A 33 -4.96 -12.43 24.95
C ARG A 33 -5.44 -13.37 23.85
N VAL A 34 -4.56 -13.72 22.92
CA VAL A 34 -4.82 -14.73 21.88
C VAL A 34 -3.78 -15.84 22.02
N ARG A 35 -4.23 -17.08 22.23
CA ARG A 35 -3.38 -18.24 22.50
C ARG A 35 -3.60 -19.34 21.46
N GLY A 36 -2.57 -20.17 21.23
CA GLY A 36 -2.64 -21.30 20.28
C GLY A 36 -2.28 -20.95 18.83
N LEU A 37 -1.74 -19.75 18.61
CA LEU A 37 -1.21 -19.28 17.33
C LEU A 37 0.21 -18.75 17.54
N THR A 38 1.03 -18.77 16.50
CA THR A 38 2.38 -18.19 16.50
C THR A 38 2.70 -17.54 15.16
N GLY A 39 3.69 -16.65 15.15
CA GLY A 39 4.27 -16.06 13.95
C GLY A 39 3.24 -15.32 13.07
N LYS A 40 3.27 -15.56 11.76
CA LYS A 40 2.43 -14.84 10.79
C LYS A 40 0.92 -15.00 11.04
N ARG A 41 0.48 -16.14 11.60
CA ARG A 41 -0.95 -16.41 11.87
C ARG A 41 -1.45 -15.54 13.01
N GLU A 42 -0.68 -15.47 14.09
CA GLU A 42 -0.97 -14.61 15.24
C GLU A 42 -0.95 -13.13 14.84
N GLN A 43 0.09 -12.69 14.14
CA GLN A 43 0.20 -11.32 13.65
C GLN A 43 -1.00 -10.91 12.79
N ASN A 44 -1.45 -11.78 11.88
CA ASN A 44 -2.61 -11.49 11.02
C ASN A 44 -3.92 -11.43 11.83
N VAL A 45 -4.08 -12.29 12.84
CA VAL A 45 -5.23 -12.24 13.75
C VAL A 45 -5.24 -10.93 14.51
N LEU A 46 -4.15 -10.55 15.17
CA LEU A 46 -4.08 -9.31 15.95
C LEU A 46 -4.30 -8.06 15.08
N ALA A 47 -3.79 -8.05 13.85
CA ALA A 47 -3.99 -6.95 12.90
C ALA A 47 -5.45 -6.77 12.45
N LEU A 48 -6.28 -7.82 12.50
CA LEU A 48 -7.68 -7.80 12.05
C LEU A 48 -8.70 -7.83 13.20
N LEU A 49 -8.26 -8.25 14.39
CA LEU A 49 -9.10 -8.39 15.57
C LEU A 49 -9.44 -7.03 16.16
N LYS A 50 -10.69 -6.59 15.98
CA LYS A 50 -11.10 -5.24 16.39
C LYS A 50 -10.99 -5.03 17.89
N ILE A 51 -11.35 -6.03 18.69
CA ILE A 51 -11.22 -5.93 20.16
C ILE A 51 -9.76 -5.67 20.59
N TYR A 52 -8.79 -6.22 19.86
CA TYR A 52 -7.38 -5.97 20.13
C TYR A 52 -6.98 -4.56 19.70
N ARG A 53 -7.46 -4.09 18.54
CA ARG A 53 -7.12 -2.78 17.99
C ARG A 53 -7.73 -1.60 18.75
N GLU A 54 -8.96 -1.75 19.24
CA GLU A 54 -9.73 -0.72 19.95
C GLU A 54 -9.48 -0.77 21.47
N ARG A 55 -8.53 -1.60 21.96
CA ARG A 55 -8.31 -1.82 23.40
C ARG A 55 -7.80 -0.58 24.14
N GLU A 56 -7.17 0.34 23.41
CA GLU A 56 -6.60 1.61 23.90
C GLU A 56 -7.47 2.82 23.51
N ASP A 57 -8.66 2.60 22.92
CA ASP A 57 -9.54 3.68 22.53
C ASP A 57 -10.11 4.40 23.76
N GLU A 58 -9.96 5.72 23.84
CA GLU A 58 -10.45 6.55 24.96
C GLU A 58 -11.98 6.46 25.18
N GLY A 59 -12.73 6.10 24.13
CA GLY A 59 -14.19 5.92 24.16
C GLY A 59 -14.67 4.50 24.49
N LEU A 60 -13.77 3.62 24.95
CA LEU A 60 -14.09 2.22 25.20
C LEU A 60 -15.07 2.08 26.37
N SER A 61 -16.23 1.48 26.11
CA SER A 61 -17.27 1.23 27.11
C SER A 61 -17.56 -0.26 27.27
N VAL A 62 -18.09 -0.67 28.43
CA VAL A 62 -18.46 -2.08 28.68
C VAL A 62 -19.41 -2.65 27.61
N PRO A 63 -20.48 -1.94 27.16
CA PRO A 63 -21.32 -2.43 26.06
C PRO A 63 -20.54 -2.60 24.75
N ARG A 64 -19.58 -1.70 24.46
CA ARG A 64 -18.72 -1.80 23.28
C ARG A 64 -17.83 -3.04 23.36
N ILE A 65 -17.19 -3.30 24.50
CA ILE A 65 -16.37 -4.50 24.74
C ILE A 65 -17.19 -5.77 24.53
N ALA A 66 -18.40 -5.84 25.08
CA ALA A 66 -19.27 -7.01 24.90
C ALA A 66 -19.60 -7.26 23.41
N VAL A 67 -19.87 -6.21 22.63
CA VAL A 67 -20.10 -6.31 21.19
C VAL A 67 -18.86 -6.76 20.44
N LEU A 68 -17.69 -6.19 20.77
CA LEU A 68 -16.41 -6.55 20.17
C LEU A 68 -16.04 -8.00 20.48
N HIS A 69 -16.24 -8.44 21.72
CA HIS A 69 -15.99 -9.81 22.17
C HIS A 69 -16.89 -10.82 21.43
N ARG A 70 -18.19 -10.54 21.33
CA ARG A 70 -19.13 -11.40 20.60
C ARG A 70 -18.75 -11.59 19.13
N ARG A 71 -18.09 -10.62 18.50
CA ARG A 71 -17.64 -10.67 17.10
C ARG A 71 -16.25 -11.28 16.92
N ALA A 72 -15.45 -11.35 17.98
CA ALA A 72 -14.06 -11.78 17.91
C ALA A 72 -13.87 -13.20 17.34
N PRO A 73 -14.66 -14.23 17.70
CA PRO A 73 -14.51 -15.57 17.12
C PRO A 73 -14.59 -15.59 15.59
N ASP A 74 -15.55 -14.88 15.00
CA ASP A 74 -15.68 -14.81 13.54
C ASP A 74 -14.57 -13.99 12.89
N GLN A 75 -14.06 -12.95 13.55
CA GLN A 75 -12.91 -12.20 13.08
C GLN A 75 -11.64 -13.06 13.08
N ILE A 76 -11.42 -13.85 14.13
CA ILE A 76 -10.29 -14.79 14.23
C ILE A 76 -10.38 -15.84 13.12
N ARG A 77 -11.56 -16.44 12.89
CA ARG A 77 -11.78 -17.39 11.79
C ARG A 77 -11.46 -16.77 10.43
N LYS A 78 -11.99 -15.57 10.16
CA LYS A 78 -11.73 -14.84 8.90
C LYS A 78 -10.26 -14.48 8.72
N ALA A 79 -9.57 -14.13 9.80
CA ALA A 79 -8.14 -13.82 9.77
C ALA A 79 -7.26 -15.06 9.53
N LEU A 80 -7.76 -16.27 9.81
CA LEU A 80 -7.01 -17.49 9.57
C LEU A 80 -7.33 -18.15 8.22
N ALA A 81 -8.44 -17.79 7.58
CA ALA A 81 -8.82 -18.29 6.25
C ALA A 81 -7.73 -18.12 5.15
N PRO A 82 -6.95 -17.02 5.10
CA PRO A 82 -5.86 -16.88 4.13
C PRO A 82 -4.75 -17.94 4.23
N PHE A 83 -4.65 -18.59 5.38
CA PHE A 83 -3.70 -19.68 5.65
C PHE A 83 -4.31 -21.07 5.39
N GLY A 84 -5.48 -21.13 4.76
CA GLY A 84 -6.18 -22.37 4.48
C GLY A 84 -6.96 -22.93 5.67
N LEU A 85 -7.05 -22.20 6.79
CA LEU A 85 -7.65 -22.69 8.04
C LEU A 85 -9.12 -22.30 8.12
N TYR A 86 -10.01 -23.25 7.83
CA TYR A 86 -11.48 -23.02 7.83
C TYR A 86 -12.23 -23.76 8.93
N ARG A 87 -11.61 -24.75 9.58
CA ARG A 87 -12.17 -25.48 10.75
C ARG A 87 -11.63 -24.97 12.08
N VAL A 88 -11.39 -23.66 12.17
CA VAL A 88 -10.85 -23.03 13.38
C VAL A 88 -11.87 -23.07 14.51
N ARG A 89 -11.47 -23.63 15.65
CA ARG A 89 -12.23 -23.54 16.91
C ARG A 89 -11.68 -22.40 17.75
N VAL A 90 -12.58 -21.60 18.31
CA VAL A 90 -12.24 -20.45 19.14
C VAL A 90 -13.09 -20.54 20.39
N GLU A 91 -12.42 -20.63 21.54
CA GLU A 91 -13.03 -20.49 22.86
C GLU A 91 -12.67 -19.11 23.38
N GLY A 92 -13.68 -18.26 23.55
CA GLY A 92 -13.52 -16.89 24.03
C GLY A 92 -14.15 -16.73 25.40
N THR A 93 -13.43 -16.08 26.32
CA THR A 93 -13.96 -15.66 27.62
C THR A 93 -13.74 -14.17 27.84
N LEU A 94 -14.70 -13.51 28.46
CA LEU A 94 -14.59 -12.10 28.88
C LEU A 94 -14.77 -12.02 30.39
N SER A 95 -13.68 -11.67 31.09
CA SER A 95 -13.66 -11.57 32.56
C SER A 95 -13.65 -10.11 33.00
N ARG A 96 -14.41 -9.83 34.05
CA ARG A 96 -14.43 -8.51 34.70
C ARG A 96 -13.19 -8.33 35.58
N PRO A 97 -12.76 -7.08 35.83
CA PRO A 97 -11.75 -6.78 36.85
C PRO A 97 -12.11 -7.38 38.20
N THR A 98 -11.16 -8.03 38.88
CA THR A 98 -11.32 -8.55 40.25
C THR A 98 -11.02 -7.52 41.32
N SER A 99 -10.40 -6.39 40.96
CA SER A 99 -10.15 -5.24 41.84
C SER A 99 -10.60 -3.95 41.15
N GLY A 100 -10.85 -2.89 41.93
CA GLY A 100 -11.30 -1.59 41.42
C GLY A 100 -10.32 -0.89 40.45
N ASN A 101 -9.09 -1.40 40.32
CA ASN A 101 -8.05 -0.91 39.40
C ASN A 101 -7.67 -1.95 38.33
N GLY A 102 -8.44 -3.03 38.15
CA GLY A 102 -8.09 -4.08 37.20
C GLY A 102 -8.61 -3.82 35.78
N ALA A 103 -7.99 -4.46 34.80
CA ALA A 103 -8.45 -4.46 33.42
C ALA A 103 -9.50 -5.55 33.15
N TRP A 104 -10.40 -5.30 32.19
CA TRP A 104 -11.16 -6.38 31.58
C TRP A 104 -10.22 -7.32 30.84
N VAL A 105 -10.47 -8.63 30.89
CA VAL A 105 -9.62 -9.61 30.21
C VAL A 105 -10.45 -10.37 29.18
N ALA A 106 -10.16 -10.13 27.90
CA ALA A 106 -10.69 -10.90 26.79
C ALA A 106 -9.66 -11.96 26.36
N ASP A 107 -9.90 -13.21 26.71
CA ASP A 107 -8.99 -14.31 26.41
C ASP A 107 -9.59 -15.24 25.34
N TYR A 108 -8.82 -15.49 24.29
CA TYR A 108 -9.18 -16.36 23.17
C TYR A 108 -8.19 -17.51 23.05
N ARG A 109 -8.65 -18.74 23.27
CA ARG A 109 -7.91 -19.96 22.95
C ARG A 109 -8.31 -20.43 21.55
N VAL A 110 -7.34 -20.50 20.65
CA VAL A 110 -7.56 -20.81 19.24
C VAL A 110 -6.93 -22.14 18.91
N ALA A 111 -7.74 -23.07 18.40
CA ALA A 111 -7.27 -24.29 17.77
C ALA A 111 -7.43 -24.15 16.25
N PRO A 112 -6.35 -23.89 15.49
CA PRO A 112 -6.45 -23.59 14.07
C PRO A 112 -6.95 -24.77 13.21
N GLY A 113 -6.66 -25.99 13.65
CA GLY A 113 -6.91 -27.21 12.87
C GLY A 113 -5.96 -27.37 11.68
N GLU A 114 -6.24 -28.36 10.85
CA GLU A 114 -5.50 -28.59 9.60
C GLU A 114 -5.91 -27.61 8.51
N PRO A 115 -5.00 -27.17 7.63
CA PRO A 115 -5.36 -26.34 6.50
C PRO A 115 -5.98 -27.18 5.37
N VAL A 116 -6.87 -26.58 4.60
CA VAL A 116 -7.42 -27.20 3.38
C VAL A 116 -6.32 -27.36 2.33
N LYS A 117 -6.40 -28.45 1.58
CA LYS A 117 -5.50 -28.74 0.45
C LYS A 117 -6.18 -28.46 -0.88
N VAL A 118 -5.40 -28.20 -1.92
CA VAL A 118 -5.91 -28.10 -3.29
C VAL A 118 -6.40 -29.49 -3.73
N GLY A 119 -7.70 -29.61 -3.99
CA GLY A 119 -8.34 -30.87 -4.40
C GLY A 119 -8.48 -31.01 -5.91
N ALA A 120 -8.79 -29.91 -6.59
CA ALA A 120 -8.95 -29.86 -8.03
C ALA A 120 -8.57 -28.48 -8.58
N ILE A 121 -8.06 -28.50 -9.82
CA ILE A 121 -7.70 -27.31 -10.57
C ILE A 121 -8.35 -27.43 -11.94
N ASP A 122 -9.32 -26.57 -12.20
CA ASP A 122 -9.94 -26.36 -13.50
C ASP A 122 -9.23 -25.17 -14.17
N TYR A 123 -8.26 -25.49 -15.02
CA TYR A 123 -7.41 -24.52 -15.71
C TYR A 123 -7.64 -24.59 -17.21
N LEU A 124 -8.03 -23.46 -17.81
CA LEU A 124 -8.29 -23.37 -19.24
C LEU A 124 -7.76 -22.05 -19.80
N VAL A 125 -7.06 -22.13 -20.93
CA VAL A 125 -6.67 -20.96 -21.72
C VAL A 125 -7.33 -21.06 -23.10
N THR A 126 -8.04 -20.02 -23.50
CA THR A 126 -8.71 -19.90 -24.80
C THR A 126 -8.22 -18.67 -25.55
N GLY A 127 -8.65 -18.53 -26.81
CA GLY A 127 -8.32 -17.39 -27.66
C GLY A 127 -7.05 -17.61 -28.52
N PRO A 128 -6.70 -16.62 -29.35
CA PRO A 128 -5.60 -16.70 -30.32
C PRO A 128 -4.22 -17.07 -29.74
N GLY A 129 -3.98 -16.78 -28.46
CA GLY A 129 -2.71 -17.04 -27.81
C GLY A 129 -2.59 -18.39 -27.12
N LYS A 130 -3.68 -19.17 -27.02
CA LYS A 130 -3.79 -20.32 -26.10
C LYS A 130 -2.62 -21.32 -26.15
N ASP A 131 -2.03 -21.54 -27.33
CA ASP A 131 -0.99 -22.56 -27.54
C ASP A 131 0.43 -22.02 -27.35
N ASN A 132 0.60 -20.72 -27.11
CA ASN A 132 1.88 -20.04 -27.12
C ASN A 132 2.21 -19.41 -25.76
N PHE A 133 3.42 -19.63 -25.25
CA PHE A 133 3.99 -19.00 -24.05
C PHE A 133 3.30 -19.31 -22.72
N PHE A 134 2.11 -19.92 -22.69
CA PHE A 134 1.38 -20.21 -21.45
C PHE A 134 1.83 -21.50 -20.76
N PRO A 135 1.81 -21.56 -19.41
CA PRO A 135 1.96 -22.82 -18.71
C PRO A 135 0.86 -23.79 -19.14
N LYS A 136 1.20 -25.06 -19.41
CA LYS A 136 0.18 -26.08 -19.71
C LYS A 136 -0.68 -26.44 -18.50
N VAL A 137 -0.19 -26.13 -17.31
CA VAL A 137 -0.83 -26.38 -16.02
C VAL A 137 -0.82 -25.10 -15.19
N PHE A 138 -1.84 -24.94 -14.34
CA PHE A 138 -1.84 -23.82 -13.41
C PHE A 138 -0.61 -23.90 -12.48
N PRO A 139 0.02 -22.78 -12.08
CA PRO A 139 1.21 -22.78 -11.22
C PRO A 139 0.94 -23.15 -9.74
N MET A 140 0.15 -24.19 -9.48
CA MET A 140 -0.09 -24.84 -8.20
C MET A 140 -0.41 -26.31 -8.46
N GLU A 141 -0.19 -27.15 -7.45
CA GLU A 141 -0.39 -28.59 -7.58
C GLU A 141 -1.54 -29.10 -6.69
N LYS A 142 -2.16 -30.20 -7.14
CA LYS A 142 -3.13 -30.92 -6.32
C LYS A 142 -2.41 -31.54 -5.11
N GLY A 143 -3.02 -31.42 -3.93
CA GLY A 143 -2.49 -31.93 -2.66
C GLY A 143 -1.68 -30.91 -1.86
N GLU A 144 -1.27 -29.80 -2.47
CA GLU A 144 -0.61 -28.69 -1.76
C GLU A 144 -1.56 -28.03 -0.76
N VAL A 145 -1.00 -27.46 0.31
CA VAL A 145 -1.76 -26.62 1.24
C VAL A 145 -2.24 -25.37 0.50
N PHE A 146 -3.54 -25.11 0.53
CA PHE A 146 -4.10 -23.93 -0.13
C PHE A 146 -3.86 -22.67 0.73
N LEU A 147 -2.89 -21.87 0.31
CA LEU A 147 -2.62 -20.54 0.85
C LEU A 147 -3.08 -19.48 -0.14
N HIS A 148 -3.79 -18.46 0.34
CA HIS A 148 -4.24 -17.35 -0.52
C HIS A 148 -3.07 -16.60 -1.16
N SER A 149 -1.94 -16.49 -0.44
CA SER A 149 -0.72 -15.87 -0.97
C SER A 149 -0.17 -16.61 -2.18
N GLU A 150 -0.09 -17.95 -2.10
CA GLU A 150 0.44 -18.77 -3.19
C GLU A 150 -0.53 -18.84 -4.37
N TYR A 151 -1.83 -18.90 -4.11
CA TYR A 151 -2.84 -18.75 -5.17
C TYR A 151 -2.73 -17.42 -5.91
N ASN A 152 -2.58 -16.31 -5.18
CA ASN A 152 -2.42 -15.00 -5.81
C ASN A 152 -1.13 -14.92 -6.63
N LYS A 153 0.00 -15.44 -6.13
CA LYS A 153 1.25 -15.52 -6.89
C LYS A 153 1.10 -16.37 -8.16
N ALA A 154 0.45 -17.53 -8.07
CA ALA A 154 0.23 -18.41 -9.22
C ALA A 154 -0.63 -17.73 -10.29
N LYS A 155 -1.72 -17.09 -9.86
CA LYS A 155 -2.57 -16.26 -10.72
C LYS A 155 -1.79 -15.13 -11.38
N ASP A 156 -1.03 -14.37 -10.59
CA ASP A 156 -0.28 -13.21 -11.09
C ASP A 156 0.83 -13.64 -12.05
N LYS A 157 1.49 -14.78 -11.83
CA LYS A 157 2.44 -15.37 -12.79
C LYS A 157 1.82 -15.59 -14.18
N VAL A 158 0.59 -16.11 -14.24
CA VAL A 158 -0.12 -16.30 -15.52
C VAL A 158 -0.52 -14.95 -16.13
N ARG A 159 -0.99 -14.00 -15.30
CA ARG A 159 -1.41 -12.65 -15.73
C ARG A 159 -0.24 -11.80 -16.26
N ASP A 160 0.92 -11.90 -15.62
CA ASP A 160 2.12 -11.19 -16.04
C ASP A 160 2.66 -11.75 -17.35
N LEU A 161 2.50 -13.06 -17.55
CA LEU A 161 2.91 -13.72 -18.78
C LEU A 161 2.01 -13.33 -19.96
N VAL A 162 0.68 -13.39 -19.80
CA VAL A 162 -0.25 -12.95 -20.86
C VAL A 162 0.00 -11.48 -21.23
N THR A 163 0.21 -10.64 -20.22
CA THR A 163 0.41 -9.20 -20.40
C THR A 163 1.71 -8.91 -21.15
N ARG A 164 2.84 -9.47 -20.71
CA ARG A 164 4.16 -9.27 -21.35
C ARG A 164 4.25 -9.85 -22.75
N GLN A 165 3.38 -10.80 -23.08
CA GLN A 165 3.30 -11.37 -24.42
C GLN A 165 2.42 -10.56 -25.37
N GLY A 166 1.94 -9.36 -25.02
CA GLY A 166 1.15 -8.52 -25.92
C GLY A 166 -0.36 -8.72 -25.82
N TYR A 167 -0.84 -9.66 -25.01
CA TYR A 167 -2.27 -9.95 -24.86
C TYR A 167 -2.88 -9.07 -23.76
N SER A 168 -2.84 -7.75 -23.95
CA SER A 168 -3.24 -6.80 -22.90
C SER A 168 -4.74 -6.69 -22.63
N ASP A 169 -5.58 -7.20 -23.53
CA ASP A 169 -7.05 -7.18 -23.40
C ASP A 169 -7.61 -8.58 -23.03
N TYR A 170 -6.77 -9.42 -22.41
CA TYR A 170 -7.19 -10.72 -21.91
C TYR A 170 -8.35 -10.60 -20.92
N LYS A 171 -9.19 -11.63 -20.87
CA LYS A 171 -10.33 -11.72 -19.95
C LYS A 171 -10.20 -12.93 -19.07
N LEU A 172 -10.41 -12.74 -17.77
CA LEU A 172 -10.56 -13.84 -16.83
C LEU A 172 -12.03 -14.30 -16.83
N VAL A 173 -12.34 -15.27 -17.69
CA VAL A 173 -13.70 -15.83 -17.85
C VAL A 173 -14.15 -16.53 -16.56
N ARG A 174 -13.23 -17.22 -15.89
CA ARG A 174 -13.40 -17.73 -14.53
C ARG A 174 -12.16 -17.43 -13.70
N ASN A 175 -12.35 -16.93 -12.50
CA ASN A 175 -11.28 -16.68 -11.55
C ASN A 175 -11.86 -16.70 -10.14
N ARG A 176 -12.01 -17.91 -9.60
CA ARG A 176 -12.53 -18.09 -8.25
C ARG A 176 -11.96 -19.36 -7.62
N VAL A 177 -11.95 -19.37 -6.31
CA VAL A 177 -11.67 -20.58 -5.52
C VAL A 177 -12.90 -20.91 -4.71
N ARG A 178 -13.33 -22.16 -4.76
CA ARG A 178 -14.41 -22.70 -3.94
C ARG A 178 -13.82 -23.57 -2.85
N ILE A 179 -14.25 -23.35 -1.62
CA ILE A 179 -13.86 -24.19 -0.48
C ILE A 179 -15.00 -25.17 -0.21
N ASP A 180 -14.77 -26.45 -0.47
CA ASP A 180 -15.68 -27.50 -0.06
C ASP A 180 -15.34 -27.90 1.38
N LEU A 181 -16.19 -27.52 2.34
CA LEU A 181 -15.98 -27.81 3.76
C LEU A 181 -16.32 -29.25 4.14
N ARG A 182 -17.09 -29.97 3.31
CA ARG A 182 -17.42 -31.40 3.53
C ARG A 182 -16.21 -32.25 3.16
N ALA A 183 -15.73 -32.11 1.94
CA ALA A 183 -14.52 -32.78 1.46
C ALA A 183 -13.22 -32.14 1.99
N TYR A 184 -13.32 -30.95 2.57
CA TYR A 184 -12.22 -30.15 3.14
C TYR A 184 -11.08 -29.84 2.16
N GLN A 185 -11.46 -29.40 0.96
CA GLN A 185 -10.57 -29.13 -0.15
C GLN A 185 -10.89 -27.80 -0.84
N ALA A 186 -9.86 -27.19 -1.44
CA ALA A 186 -9.99 -26.04 -2.32
C ALA A 186 -10.10 -26.49 -3.78
N ILE A 187 -11.06 -25.94 -4.50
CA ILE A 187 -11.27 -26.15 -5.93
C ILE A 187 -10.98 -24.84 -6.64
N ILE A 188 -9.93 -24.82 -7.44
CA ILE A 188 -9.49 -23.64 -8.19
C ILE A 188 -10.13 -23.67 -9.57
N GLU A 189 -10.81 -22.59 -9.95
CA GLU A 189 -11.38 -22.39 -11.29
C GLU A 189 -10.72 -21.15 -11.91
N PHE A 190 -9.84 -21.38 -12.90
CA PHE A 190 -9.09 -20.33 -13.59
C PHE A 190 -9.18 -20.50 -15.11
N HIS A 191 -10.06 -19.73 -15.74
CA HIS A 191 -10.25 -19.69 -17.19
C HIS A 191 -9.85 -18.32 -17.72
N LEU A 192 -8.94 -18.30 -18.68
CA LEU A 192 -8.41 -17.10 -19.30
C LEU A 192 -8.65 -17.13 -20.81
N ASP A 193 -9.25 -16.09 -21.35
CA ASP A 193 -9.26 -15.81 -22.78
C ASP A 193 -8.14 -14.80 -23.07
N THR A 194 -7.18 -15.18 -23.92
CA THR A 194 -6.04 -14.31 -24.24
C THR A 194 -6.46 -13.05 -24.98
N GLY A 195 -7.58 -13.05 -25.69
CA GLY A 195 -7.91 -12.01 -26.64
C GLY A 195 -6.83 -11.88 -27.72
N HIS A 196 -6.74 -10.70 -28.32
CA HIS A 196 -5.77 -10.45 -29.39
C HIS A 196 -4.42 -9.96 -28.87
N ARG A 197 -3.38 -10.31 -29.62
CA ARG A 197 -2.02 -9.81 -29.38
C ARG A 197 -1.88 -8.41 -29.98
N TYR A 198 -1.31 -7.50 -29.20
CA TYR A 198 -0.90 -6.17 -29.61
C TYR A 198 0.63 -6.07 -29.67
N TYR A 199 1.10 -5.12 -30.47
CA TYR A 199 2.51 -4.84 -30.67
C TYR A 199 2.79 -3.36 -30.40
N LEU A 200 4.01 -3.02 -29.99
CA LEU A 200 4.45 -1.65 -29.78
C LEU A 200 4.64 -0.95 -31.13
N GLY A 201 4.05 0.24 -31.25
CA GLY A 201 4.15 1.12 -32.41
C GLY A 201 5.21 2.21 -32.23
N ASP A 202 5.20 3.15 -33.17
CA ASP A 202 6.07 4.31 -33.13
C ASP A 202 5.82 5.19 -31.88
N VAL A 203 6.91 5.75 -31.36
CA VAL A 203 6.88 6.70 -30.24
C VAL A 203 6.89 8.13 -30.77
N ARG A 204 5.88 8.91 -30.39
CA ARG A 204 5.77 10.35 -30.66
C ARG A 204 5.92 11.15 -29.38
N PHE A 205 6.85 12.12 -29.36
CA PHE A 205 7.04 13.01 -28.23
C PHE A 205 6.24 14.30 -28.42
N ILE A 206 5.45 14.67 -27.40
CA ILE A 206 4.64 15.89 -27.37
C ILE A 206 5.19 16.75 -26.23
N GLN A 207 6.17 17.59 -26.57
CA GLN A 207 6.93 18.47 -25.69
C GLN A 207 7.75 19.46 -26.51
N ASP A 208 8.29 20.51 -25.88
CA ASP A 208 8.96 21.65 -26.53
C ASP A 208 10.39 21.93 -26.03
N LEU A 209 10.93 21.07 -25.17
CA LEU A 209 12.20 21.27 -24.46
C LEU A 209 13.41 20.63 -25.17
N LEU A 210 13.34 19.33 -25.45
CA LEU A 210 14.45 18.56 -26.02
C LEU A 210 14.18 18.19 -27.48
N HIS A 211 15.21 17.88 -28.24
CA HIS A 211 15.02 17.32 -29.58
C HIS A 211 14.65 15.83 -29.48
N ASP A 212 13.65 15.37 -30.25
CA ASP A 212 13.14 14.00 -30.20
C ASP A 212 14.20 12.92 -30.37
N TYR A 213 15.21 13.16 -31.22
CA TYR A 213 16.35 12.25 -31.40
C TYR A 213 17.09 11.92 -30.08
N TYR A 214 17.18 12.87 -29.13
CA TYR A 214 17.75 12.58 -27.81
C TYR A 214 16.82 11.71 -26.97
N LEU A 215 15.51 11.96 -27.03
CA LEU A 215 14.51 11.21 -26.28
C LEU A 215 14.37 9.77 -26.78
N ARG A 216 14.52 9.55 -28.09
CA ARG A 216 14.48 8.23 -28.72
C ARG A 216 15.51 7.25 -28.12
N ARG A 217 16.66 7.73 -27.63
CA ARG A 217 17.68 6.88 -26.96
C ARG A 217 17.20 6.25 -25.66
N PHE A 218 16.11 6.76 -25.08
CA PHE A 218 15.52 6.22 -23.84
C PHE A 218 14.41 5.21 -24.09
N VAL A 219 13.92 5.12 -25.34
CA VAL A 219 12.96 4.11 -25.78
C VAL A 219 13.67 2.76 -25.79
N GLY A 220 13.32 1.90 -24.83
CA GLY A 220 13.96 0.59 -24.62
C GLY A 220 13.21 -0.56 -25.28
N PHE A 221 12.55 -0.31 -26.40
CA PHE A 221 11.74 -1.27 -27.13
C PHE A 221 11.74 -0.94 -28.61
N GLU A 222 11.45 -1.96 -29.42
CA GLU A 222 11.45 -1.86 -30.88
C GLU A 222 10.03 -1.81 -31.45
N LEU A 223 9.91 -1.23 -32.64
CA LEU A 223 8.67 -1.26 -33.41
C LEU A 223 8.31 -2.72 -33.74
N GLY A 224 7.06 -3.10 -33.50
CA GLY A 224 6.56 -4.46 -33.78
C GLY A 224 6.85 -5.47 -32.67
N GLU A 225 7.54 -5.09 -31.60
CA GLU A 225 7.74 -5.95 -30.44
C GLU A 225 6.40 -6.19 -29.69
N PRO A 226 6.17 -7.35 -29.04
CA PRO A 226 4.95 -7.57 -28.27
C PRO A 226 4.69 -6.44 -27.26
N TYR A 227 3.43 -6.00 -27.20
CA TYR A 227 3.02 -4.92 -26.31
C TYR A 227 3.26 -5.31 -24.84
N ASP A 228 4.07 -4.50 -24.15
CA ASP A 228 4.40 -4.71 -22.74
C ASP A 228 4.26 -3.39 -21.98
N PRO A 229 3.25 -3.25 -21.09
CA PRO A 229 3.08 -2.08 -20.23
C PRO A 229 4.32 -1.73 -19.40
N GLU A 230 5.10 -2.73 -18.97
CA GLU A 230 6.29 -2.51 -18.13
C GLU A 230 7.37 -1.72 -18.86
N LYS A 231 7.46 -1.89 -20.19
CA LYS A 231 8.39 -1.11 -21.02
C LYS A 231 7.97 0.35 -21.13
N LEU A 232 6.66 0.60 -21.14
CA LEU A 232 6.12 1.96 -21.09
C LEU A 232 6.41 2.59 -19.72
N LEU A 233 6.15 1.88 -18.62
CA LEU A 233 6.50 2.36 -17.27
C LEU A 233 7.99 2.64 -17.12
N THR A 234 8.83 1.77 -17.69
CA THR A 234 10.29 1.96 -17.72
C THR A 234 10.68 3.21 -18.49
N LEU A 235 10.10 3.45 -19.68
CA LEU A 235 10.31 4.68 -20.45
C LEU A 235 9.88 5.92 -19.65
N GLN A 236 8.72 5.86 -18.99
CA GLN A 236 8.22 6.96 -18.15
C GLN A 236 9.19 7.25 -17.01
N GLY A 237 9.65 6.22 -16.30
CA GLY A 237 10.61 6.31 -15.21
C GLY A 237 11.95 6.92 -15.66
N ARG A 238 12.49 6.47 -16.81
CA ARG A 238 13.71 7.04 -17.41
C ARG A 238 13.55 8.54 -17.68
N LEU A 239 12.46 8.95 -18.32
CA LEU A 239 12.21 10.36 -18.66
C LEU A 239 12.01 11.26 -17.43
N ILE A 240 11.34 10.75 -16.39
CA ILE A 240 11.21 11.44 -15.09
C ILE A 240 12.58 11.53 -14.40
N GLY A 241 13.35 10.43 -14.41
CA GLY A 241 14.67 10.33 -13.78
C GLY A 241 15.71 11.31 -14.33
N MET A 242 15.58 11.71 -15.60
CA MET A 242 16.41 12.77 -16.20
C MET A 242 16.27 14.12 -15.47
N GLY A 243 15.13 14.34 -14.80
CA GLY A 243 14.83 15.57 -14.09
C GLY A 243 14.49 16.76 -14.99
N TYR A 244 14.53 16.63 -16.31
CA TYR A 244 14.13 17.68 -17.26
C TYR A 244 12.63 17.93 -17.30
N TYR A 245 11.83 16.92 -16.98
CA TYR A 245 10.38 17.00 -16.98
C TYR A 245 9.86 16.91 -15.55
N LYS A 246 8.83 17.70 -15.22
CA LYS A 246 8.14 17.61 -13.92
C LYS A 246 6.99 16.60 -13.96
N LYS A 247 6.49 16.31 -15.15
CA LYS A 247 5.40 15.36 -15.41
C LYS A 247 5.66 14.70 -16.76
N VAL A 248 5.52 13.38 -16.80
CA VAL A 248 5.57 12.57 -18.02
C VAL A 248 4.35 11.67 -17.99
N LYS A 249 3.58 11.67 -19.07
CA LYS A 249 2.43 10.78 -19.29
C LYS A 249 2.69 10.00 -20.56
N ILE A 250 2.58 8.68 -20.48
CA ILE A 250 2.61 7.81 -21.66
C ILE A 250 1.19 7.40 -21.98
N VAL A 251 0.79 7.57 -23.24
CA VAL A 251 -0.55 7.29 -23.74
C VAL A 251 -0.43 6.29 -24.89
N PRO A 252 -0.69 4.99 -24.63
CA PRO A 252 -0.81 4.01 -25.71
C PRO A 252 -2.12 4.23 -26.46
N ARG A 253 -2.05 4.48 -27.77
CA ARG A 253 -3.19 4.74 -28.65
C ARG A 253 -3.72 3.46 -29.27
N LYS A 254 -4.33 2.60 -28.45
CA LYS A 254 -4.93 1.33 -28.92
C LYS A 254 -6.05 1.55 -29.94
N ASP A 255 -6.72 2.70 -29.87
CA ASP A 255 -7.71 3.17 -30.84
C ASP A 255 -7.12 3.39 -32.25
N LEU A 256 -5.81 3.63 -32.34
CA LEU A 256 -5.08 3.82 -33.60
C LEU A 256 -4.30 2.57 -34.03
N ALA A 257 -4.51 1.43 -33.37
CA ALA A 257 -3.69 0.25 -33.61
C ALA A 257 -3.96 -0.44 -34.97
N GLY A 258 -5.11 -0.14 -35.59
CA GLY A 258 -5.55 -0.72 -36.85
C GLY A 258 -5.69 -2.24 -36.81
N GLU A 259 -5.80 -2.86 -37.99
CA GLU A 259 -5.93 -4.31 -38.13
C GLU A 259 -4.68 -5.08 -37.70
N LYS A 260 -3.51 -4.48 -37.91
CA LYS A 260 -2.20 -5.04 -37.53
C LYS A 260 -1.95 -5.00 -36.01
N ARG A 261 -2.80 -4.29 -35.25
CA ARG A 261 -2.71 -4.16 -33.78
C ARG A 261 -1.37 -3.59 -33.30
N ILE A 262 -0.77 -2.70 -34.09
CA ILE A 262 0.47 -2.00 -33.77
C ILE A 262 0.10 -0.69 -33.07
N VAL A 263 0.32 -0.59 -31.76
CA VAL A 263 -0.18 0.49 -30.90
C VAL A 263 0.80 1.66 -30.89
N PRO A 264 0.48 2.82 -31.51
CA PRO A 264 1.32 4.01 -31.42
C PRO A 264 1.39 4.52 -29.98
N ILE A 265 2.54 5.04 -29.57
CA ILE A 265 2.79 5.51 -28.21
C ILE A 265 3.01 7.02 -28.22
N GLU A 266 2.16 7.76 -27.51
CA GLU A 266 2.36 9.20 -27.30
C GLU A 266 3.00 9.45 -25.93
N VAL A 267 4.10 10.20 -25.93
CA VAL A 267 4.81 10.64 -24.73
C VAL A 267 4.57 12.13 -24.54
N ILE A 268 3.69 12.47 -23.61
CA ILE A 268 3.36 13.85 -23.27
C ILE A 268 4.22 14.25 -22.07
N ALA A 269 5.15 15.18 -22.27
CA ALA A 269 6.10 15.57 -21.24
C ALA A 269 6.06 17.07 -20.99
N THR A 270 5.88 17.46 -19.72
CA THR A 270 5.87 18.87 -19.32
C THR A 270 7.22 19.26 -18.72
N PRO A 271 7.90 20.28 -19.26
CA PRO A 271 9.20 20.73 -18.76
C PRO A 271 9.18 21.08 -17.26
N ASN A 272 10.29 20.77 -16.60
CA ASN A 272 10.57 21.23 -15.24
C ASN A 272 11.12 22.66 -15.26
N LYS A 273 11.12 23.34 -14.12
CA LYS A 273 11.79 24.65 -14.02
C LYS A 273 13.28 24.47 -14.30
N ALA A 274 13.83 25.35 -15.15
CA ALA A 274 15.24 25.31 -15.54
C ALA A 274 16.19 25.40 -14.35
N ASN A 275 15.83 26.14 -13.31
CA ASN A 275 16.63 26.31 -12.10
C ASN A 275 16.02 25.56 -10.92
N LYS A 276 16.87 24.86 -10.18
CA LYS A 276 16.53 24.23 -8.90
C LYS A 276 17.39 24.85 -7.81
N TYR A 277 16.77 25.28 -6.74
CA TYR A 277 17.45 25.78 -5.55
C TYR A 277 17.12 24.84 -4.38
N ARG A 278 18.11 24.54 -3.53
CA ARG A 278 17.94 23.77 -2.30
C ARG A 278 18.76 24.45 -1.20
N VAL A 279 18.09 24.70 -0.09
CA VAL A 279 18.70 25.16 1.16
C VAL A 279 18.51 24.03 2.18
N GLY A 280 19.55 23.68 2.92
CA GLY A 280 19.50 22.66 3.96
C GLY A 280 20.23 23.12 5.21
N LEU A 281 19.64 22.86 6.37
CA LEU A 281 20.21 23.11 7.69
C LEU A 281 20.28 21.76 8.43
N GLY A 282 21.40 21.47 9.06
CA GLY A 282 21.60 20.28 9.87
C GLY A 282 22.47 20.57 11.07
N TYR A 283 22.39 19.73 12.10
CA TYR A 283 23.22 19.79 13.29
C TYR A 283 23.60 18.36 13.69
N ALA A 284 24.89 18.14 13.96
CA ALA A 284 25.38 16.88 14.52
C ALA A 284 26.33 17.20 15.67
N THR A 285 26.24 16.45 16.77
CA THR A 285 26.90 16.71 18.05
C THR A 285 28.43 16.80 17.94
N ASP A 286 28.98 16.04 17.00
CA ASP A 286 30.40 15.84 16.72
C ASP A 286 30.93 16.69 15.54
N VAL A 287 30.04 17.33 14.78
CA VAL A 287 30.38 18.11 13.57
C VAL A 287 29.96 19.58 13.64
N GLY A 288 28.97 19.91 14.50
CA GLY A 288 28.37 21.24 14.61
C GLY A 288 27.24 21.49 13.59
N SER A 289 26.88 22.76 13.40
CA SER A 289 25.84 23.15 12.42
C SER A 289 26.38 23.11 10.99
N ARG A 290 25.52 22.69 10.06
CA ARG A 290 25.82 22.58 8.63
C ARG A 290 24.74 23.27 7.82
N THR A 291 25.14 24.26 7.04
CA THR A 291 24.28 24.92 6.04
C THR A 291 24.71 24.50 4.64
N THR A 292 23.76 24.09 3.80
CA THR A 292 24.00 23.74 2.40
C THR A 292 23.14 24.61 1.49
N LEU A 293 23.76 25.26 0.50
CA LEU A 293 23.09 25.96 -0.58
C LEU A 293 23.48 25.29 -1.91
N GLU A 294 22.48 24.82 -2.64
CA GLU A 294 22.66 24.19 -3.95
C GLU A 294 21.75 24.90 -4.95
N TRP A 295 22.36 25.55 -5.94
CA TRP A 295 21.67 25.97 -7.15
C TRP A 295 22.09 25.01 -8.25
N ARG A 296 21.15 24.47 -9.04
CA ARG A 296 21.43 23.62 -10.20
C ARG A 296 20.60 24.07 -11.40
N ARG A 297 21.25 24.27 -12.54
CA ARG A 297 20.59 24.52 -13.83
C ARG A 297 20.40 23.19 -14.57
N ARG A 298 19.13 22.81 -14.77
CA ARG A 298 18.77 21.49 -15.31
C ARG A 298 19.10 21.35 -16.78
N TYR A 299 18.98 22.38 -17.59
CA TYR A 299 19.32 22.31 -19.01
C TYR A 299 19.86 23.66 -19.49
N LEU A 300 20.88 23.60 -20.35
CA LEU A 300 21.46 24.77 -21.03
C LEU A 300 20.99 24.88 -22.49
N THR A 301 20.81 23.73 -23.16
CA THR A 301 20.45 23.65 -24.58
C THR A 301 19.39 22.58 -24.82
N ARG A 302 18.72 22.63 -25.98
CA ARG A 302 17.77 21.59 -26.43
C ARG A 302 18.41 20.21 -26.65
N ARG A 303 19.75 20.12 -26.57
CA ARG A 303 20.54 18.88 -26.64
C ARG A 303 20.75 18.20 -25.29
N GLY A 304 20.23 18.78 -24.20
CA GLY A 304 20.33 18.20 -22.86
C GLY A 304 21.67 18.44 -22.16
N ALA A 305 22.51 19.37 -22.62
CA ALA A 305 23.72 19.72 -21.88
C ALA A 305 23.36 20.28 -20.49
N THR A 306 23.79 19.57 -19.43
CA THR A 306 23.75 20.03 -18.04
C THR A 306 25.06 20.71 -17.68
N SER A 307 25.02 21.95 -17.20
CA SER A 307 26.13 22.49 -16.41
C SER A 307 25.94 22.04 -14.97
N SER A 308 26.89 21.25 -14.45
CA SER A 308 27.01 20.99 -13.02
C SER A 308 27.52 22.26 -12.36
N SER A 309 26.71 22.81 -11.47
CA SER A 309 26.95 24.05 -10.75
C SER A 309 27.83 23.88 -9.51
N TRP A 310 28.46 25.00 -9.19
CA TRP A 310 29.24 25.33 -8.01
C TRP A 310 28.62 24.84 -6.69
N ARG A 311 29.42 24.14 -5.86
CA ARG A 311 29.07 23.66 -4.51
C ARG A 311 29.91 24.39 -3.46
N PRO A 312 29.46 25.53 -2.91
CA PRO A 312 30.11 26.07 -1.74
C PRO A 312 29.71 25.23 -0.52
N VAL A 313 30.67 24.53 0.08
CA VAL A 313 30.50 23.97 1.43
C VAL A 313 31.04 25.00 2.41
N PHE A 314 30.16 25.83 2.97
CA PHE A 314 30.55 26.72 4.05
C PHE A 314 30.63 25.91 5.35
N ARG A 315 31.85 25.67 5.82
CA ARG A 315 32.13 25.04 7.12
C ARG A 315 32.32 26.15 8.14
N ASN A 316 31.23 26.65 8.73
CA ASN A 316 31.34 27.59 9.84
C ASN A 316 31.72 26.81 11.11
N ARG A 317 33.00 26.89 11.47
CA ARG A 317 33.54 26.35 12.72
C ARG A 317 33.42 27.43 13.79
N PHE A 318 32.23 27.61 14.36
CA PHE A 318 32.12 28.35 15.60
C PHE A 318 32.60 27.45 16.73
N ARG A 319 33.85 27.63 17.16
CA ARG A 319 34.27 27.25 18.51
C ARG A 319 33.71 28.33 19.43
N TYR A 320 32.71 27.97 20.22
CA TYR A 320 32.42 28.68 21.46
C TYR A 320 33.32 28.12 22.56
#